data_AF-A0A7S3T187-F1
#
_entry.id   AF-A0A7S3T187-F1
#
_cell.length_a   1.000
_cell.length_b   1.000
_cell.length_c   1.000
_cell.angle_alpha   90.00
_cell.angle_beta   90.00
_cell.angle_gamma   90.00
#
_symmetry.space_group_name_H-M   'P 1'
#
loop_
_entity.id
_entity.type
_entity.pdbx_description
1 polymer ?
#
loop_
_entity_poly.entity_id
_entity_poly.type
_entity_poly.pdbx_seq_one_letter_code
_entity_poly.pdbx_strand_id
1 'polypeptide(L)'
;PASPASPASPAPRPPPGALAPTHPPLFQVNVSNIKAIVVDLLKQNVIRGRALLVRSLMKAQGASPNFSRIYAALLAVINTKMPEIGELLVKRAVNQFNRAYRRHDKVVCNGVVKLIAALVNQQLVHELLALQLCILLLETPTDDSVETVVTFVTECGAALAEVSPQALNSIFERLRSILHEGAIDKRVQYMIEGLYAVRKSNFADYPAVLPELDLVEAEEQITHEASLDEQLDLEETLDYFTFDPDFEANEAAYVRVRREILGDDSDSESGDDDDDDDDDDD
;
A
#
# COMPACT_ATOMS: atom_id res chain seq x y z
N PRO A 1 44.04 -18.63 -25.10
CA PRO A 1 44.28 -18.64 -23.64
C PRO A 1 43.09 -18.00 -22.89
N ALA A 2 42.13 -18.84 -22.50
CA ALA A 2 40.99 -18.41 -21.69
C ALA A 2 41.43 -18.31 -20.22
N SER A 3 41.21 -17.15 -19.59
CA SER A 3 41.42 -16.96 -18.16
C SER A 3 40.38 -17.77 -17.36
N PRO A 4 40.77 -18.45 -16.27
CA PRO A 4 39.83 -19.18 -15.44
C PRO A 4 39.01 -18.21 -14.57
N ALA A 5 37.70 -18.41 -14.54
CA ALA A 5 36.79 -17.69 -13.66
C ALA A 5 37.05 -18.05 -12.19
N SER A 6 37.17 -17.05 -11.33
CA SER A 6 37.23 -17.24 -9.88
C SER A 6 35.91 -17.81 -9.36
N PRO A 7 35.93 -18.76 -8.39
CA PRO A 7 34.73 -19.27 -7.78
C PRO A 7 34.06 -18.18 -6.95
N ALA A 8 32.77 -17.95 -7.19
CA ALA A 8 31.95 -17.04 -6.40
C ALA A 8 31.94 -17.49 -4.94
N SER A 9 32.33 -16.59 -4.04
CA SER A 9 32.20 -16.81 -2.59
C SER A 9 30.74 -17.09 -2.23
N PRO A 10 30.45 -18.08 -1.37
CA PRO A 10 29.08 -18.33 -0.92
C PRO A 10 28.56 -17.11 -0.17
N ALA A 11 27.32 -16.71 -0.48
CA ALA A 11 26.64 -15.61 0.21
C ALA A 11 26.65 -15.86 1.74
N PRO A 12 26.88 -14.81 2.56
CA PRO A 12 26.90 -14.96 4.01
C PRO A 12 25.53 -15.44 4.50
N ARG A 13 25.53 -16.45 5.37
CA ARG A 13 24.31 -16.90 6.05
C ARG A 13 23.79 -15.76 6.93
N PRO A 14 22.46 -15.57 7.01
CA PRO A 14 21.88 -14.59 7.89
C PRO A 14 22.21 -14.94 9.36
N PRO A 15 22.49 -13.94 10.22
CA PRO A 15 22.75 -14.15 11.64
C PRO A 15 21.52 -14.74 12.36
N PRO A 16 21.71 -15.42 13.51
CA PRO A 16 20.59 -15.83 14.37
C PRO A 16 19.80 -14.58 14.78
N GLY A 17 18.49 -14.56 14.54
CA GLY A 17 17.62 -13.39 14.75
C GLY A 17 17.37 -12.53 13.50
N ALA A 18 17.96 -12.84 12.35
CA ALA A 18 17.48 -12.30 11.09
C ALA A 18 16.04 -12.78 10.86
N LEU A 19 15.12 -11.85 10.63
CA LEU A 19 13.77 -12.13 10.15
C LEU A 19 13.88 -13.12 8.97
N ALA A 20 13.60 -14.38 9.25
CA ALA A 20 13.52 -15.39 8.21
C ALA A 20 12.45 -14.94 7.20
N PRO A 21 12.48 -15.41 5.94
CA PRO A 21 11.34 -15.28 5.02
C PRO A 21 10.19 -16.20 5.46
N THR A 22 9.91 -16.28 6.76
CA THR A 22 8.68 -16.82 7.31
C THR A 22 7.62 -15.77 7.08
N HIS A 23 6.89 -15.88 5.98
CA HIS A 23 5.60 -15.20 5.81
C HIS A 23 4.63 -15.74 6.88
N PRO A 24 4.23 -14.94 7.87
CA PRO A 24 2.79 -14.68 8.13
C PRO A 24 2.56 -13.23 8.63
N PRO A 25 1.34 -12.61 8.66
CA PRO A 25 -0.03 -13.05 8.35
C PRO A 25 -0.74 -12.18 7.28
N LEU A 26 -0.02 -11.38 6.47
CA LEU A 26 -0.66 -10.37 5.58
C LEU A 26 -1.63 -10.96 4.54
N PHE A 27 -1.40 -12.21 4.09
CA PHE A 27 -2.32 -12.89 3.17
C PHE A 27 -3.66 -13.27 3.80
N GLN A 28 -3.80 -13.17 5.12
CA GLN A 28 -5.00 -13.54 5.87
C GLN A 28 -5.66 -12.33 6.54
N VAL A 29 -5.18 -11.10 6.30
CA VAL A 29 -5.81 -9.90 6.85
C VAL A 29 -7.21 -9.77 6.29
N ASN A 30 -8.16 -9.62 7.20
CA ASN A 30 -9.55 -9.37 6.90
C ASN A 30 -10.11 -8.44 8.00
N VAL A 31 -11.38 -8.06 7.84
CA VAL A 31 -12.04 -7.13 8.76
C VAL A 31 -12.03 -7.61 10.22
N SER A 32 -12.18 -8.91 10.47
CA SER A 32 -12.31 -9.43 11.83
C SER A 32 -10.98 -9.55 12.57
N ASN A 33 -9.85 -9.64 11.86
CA ASN A 33 -8.52 -9.84 12.46
C ASN A 33 -7.54 -8.66 12.27
N ILE A 34 -7.92 -7.62 11.52
CA ILE A 34 -7.03 -6.47 11.22
C ILE A 34 -6.43 -5.84 12.49
N LYS A 35 -7.21 -5.66 13.56
CA LYS A 35 -6.74 -5.09 14.83
C LYS A 35 -5.68 -5.96 15.50
N ALA A 36 -5.87 -7.28 15.52
CA ALA A 36 -4.89 -8.21 16.08
C ALA A 36 -3.61 -8.21 15.24
N ILE A 37 -3.74 -8.21 13.91
CA ILE A 37 -2.58 -8.17 13.01
C ILE A 37 -1.77 -6.88 13.17
N VAL A 38 -2.42 -5.73 13.38
CA VAL A 38 -1.71 -4.47 13.69
C VAL A 38 -0.84 -4.65 14.93
N VAL A 39 -1.40 -5.19 16.01
CA VAL A 39 -0.66 -5.41 17.27
C VAL A 39 0.52 -6.36 17.04
N ASP A 40 0.31 -7.48 16.35
CA ASP A 40 1.37 -8.45 16.07
C ASP A 40 2.46 -7.90 15.16
N LEU A 41 2.11 -7.03 14.19
CA LEU A 41 3.09 -6.31 13.38
C LEU A 41 3.91 -5.35 14.24
N LEU A 42 3.27 -4.57 15.11
CA LEU A 42 3.95 -3.59 15.97
C LEU A 42 4.86 -4.23 17.01
N LYS A 43 4.65 -5.51 17.36
CA LYS A 43 5.59 -6.28 18.18
C LYS A 43 6.96 -6.48 17.51
N GLN A 44 6.97 -6.54 16.17
CA GLN A 44 8.17 -6.67 15.34
C GLN A 44 8.72 -5.29 14.97
N ASN A 45 10.02 -5.16 14.74
CA ASN A 45 10.65 -3.89 14.33
C ASN A 45 10.24 -3.49 12.90
N VAL A 46 9.08 -2.84 12.75
CA VAL A 46 8.55 -2.41 11.46
C VAL A 46 9.28 -1.22 10.85
N ILE A 47 10.00 -0.42 11.66
CA ILE A 47 10.83 0.67 11.14
C ILE A 47 11.98 0.09 10.31
N ARG A 48 12.70 -0.87 10.89
CA ARG A 48 13.78 -1.58 10.21
C ARG A 48 13.24 -2.48 9.10
N GLY A 49 12.12 -3.14 9.35
CA GLY A 49 11.42 -4.00 8.39
C GLY A 49 10.56 -3.27 7.37
N ARG A 50 10.61 -1.93 7.27
CA ARG A 50 9.61 -1.16 6.49
C ARG A 50 9.53 -1.58 5.03
N ALA A 51 10.68 -1.77 4.37
CA ALA A 51 10.71 -2.20 2.97
C ALA A 51 10.14 -3.61 2.78
N LEU A 52 10.38 -4.52 3.75
CA LEU A 52 9.81 -5.86 3.75
C LEU A 52 8.29 -5.83 3.93
N LEU A 53 7.80 -5.01 4.86
CA LEU A 53 6.36 -4.80 5.10
C LEU A 53 5.68 -4.24 3.84
N VAL A 54 6.19 -3.13 3.29
CA VAL A 54 5.65 -2.48 2.09
C VAL A 54 5.66 -3.45 0.92
N ARG A 55 6.76 -4.17 0.67
CA ARG A 55 6.83 -5.18 -0.40
C ARG A 55 5.80 -6.29 -0.19
N SER A 56 5.62 -6.75 1.03
CA SER A 56 4.68 -7.82 1.35
C SER A 56 3.22 -7.36 1.14
N LEU A 57 2.87 -6.14 1.54
CA LEU A 57 1.57 -5.53 1.27
C LEU A 57 1.31 -5.37 -0.22
N MET A 58 2.26 -4.80 -0.97
CA MET A 58 2.11 -4.62 -2.42
C MET A 58 2.03 -5.96 -3.17
N LYS A 59 2.76 -6.99 -2.72
CA LYS A 59 2.67 -8.34 -3.30
C LYS A 59 1.32 -8.99 -3.00
N ALA A 60 0.82 -8.87 -1.77
CA ALA A 60 -0.49 -9.40 -1.38
C ALA A 60 -1.62 -8.70 -2.14
N GLN A 61 -1.53 -7.37 -2.27
CA GLN A 61 -2.47 -6.57 -3.06
C GLN A 61 -2.43 -6.95 -4.55
N GLY A 62 -1.23 -7.10 -5.13
CA GLY A 62 -1.09 -7.50 -6.53
C GLY A 62 -1.66 -8.89 -6.82
N ALA A 63 -1.58 -9.81 -5.85
CA ALA A 63 -2.22 -11.13 -5.94
C ALA A 63 -3.75 -11.07 -5.77
N SER A 64 -4.24 -10.15 -4.91
CA SER A 64 -5.65 -10.04 -4.57
C SER A 64 -6.14 -8.57 -4.50
N PRO A 65 -6.33 -7.89 -5.65
CA PRO A 65 -6.68 -6.46 -5.68
C PRO A 65 -8.02 -6.10 -5.02
N ASN A 66 -8.93 -7.07 -4.86
CA ASN A 66 -10.21 -6.84 -4.21
C ASN A 66 -10.08 -6.57 -2.69
N PHE A 67 -8.94 -6.91 -2.08
CA PHE A 67 -8.65 -6.60 -0.68
C PHE A 67 -7.91 -5.28 -0.48
N SER A 68 -7.77 -4.44 -1.53
CA SER A 68 -7.04 -3.16 -1.46
C SER A 68 -7.51 -2.27 -0.30
N ARG A 69 -8.82 -2.22 -0.02
CA ARG A 69 -9.40 -1.45 1.09
C ARG A 69 -8.91 -1.93 2.46
N ILE A 70 -8.72 -3.24 2.63
CA ILE A 70 -8.23 -3.84 3.88
C ILE A 70 -6.75 -3.52 4.06
N TYR A 71 -5.94 -3.62 3.00
CA TYR A 71 -4.53 -3.26 3.06
C TYR A 71 -4.33 -1.76 3.31
N ALA A 72 -5.16 -0.90 2.73
CA ALA A 72 -5.13 0.53 3.00
C ALA A 72 -5.54 0.84 4.45
N ALA A 73 -6.58 0.19 4.99
CA ALA A 73 -6.97 0.35 6.39
C ALA A 73 -5.86 -0.08 7.36
N LEU A 74 -5.19 -1.20 7.07
CA LEU A 74 -4.06 -1.69 7.86
C LEU A 74 -2.91 -0.68 7.84
N LEU A 75 -2.60 -0.15 6.66
CA LEU A 75 -1.57 0.86 6.50
C LEU A 75 -1.95 2.18 7.20
N ALA A 76 -3.23 2.59 7.17
CA ALA A 76 -3.71 3.79 7.84
C ALA A 76 -3.41 3.77 9.34
N VAL A 77 -3.66 2.64 10.00
CA VAL A 77 -3.35 2.48 11.43
C VAL A 77 -1.84 2.55 11.70
N ILE A 78 -1.03 1.88 10.87
CA ILE A 78 0.44 1.93 11.03
C ILE A 78 0.97 3.34 10.78
N ASN A 79 0.40 4.04 9.81
CA ASN A 79 0.81 5.36 9.35
C ASN A 79 0.63 6.44 10.41
N THR A 80 -0.32 6.31 11.35
CA THR A 80 -0.46 7.27 12.47
C THR A 80 0.72 7.25 13.44
N LYS A 81 1.47 6.14 13.49
CA LYS A 81 2.63 5.97 14.37
C LYS A 81 3.95 6.03 13.62
N MET A 82 3.96 5.52 12.38
CA MET A 82 5.15 5.39 11.53
C MET A 82 4.88 5.91 10.11
N PRO A 83 4.80 7.24 9.91
CA PRO A 83 4.39 7.84 8.63
C PRO A 83 5.30 7.47 7.47
N GLU A 84 6.59 7.26 7.74
CA GLU A 84 7.63 6.84 6.78
C GLU A 84 7.23 5.54 6.03
N ILE A 85 6.49 4.65 6.69
CA ILE A 85 6.03 3.39 6.09
C ILE A 85 4.90 3.67 5.07
N GLY A 86 3.97 4.57 5.42
CA GLY A 86 2.91 5.01 4.52
C GLY A 86 3.48 5.74 3.31
N GLU A 87 4.41 6.66 3.55
CA GLU A 87 5.11 7.42 2.51
C GLU A 87 5.84 6.47 1.54
N LEU A 88 6.61 5.51 2.05
CA LEU A 88 7.33 4.53 1.23
C LEU A 88 6.38 3.69 0.36
N LEU A 89 5.22 3.27 0.90
CA LEU A 89 4.24 2.52 0.13
C LEU A 89 3.62 3.38 -0.98
N VAL A 90 3.27 4.63 -0.69
CA VAL A 90 2.73 5.56 -1.69
C VAL A 90 3.76 5.75 -2.82
N LYS A 91 5.02 6.03 -2.48
CA LYS A 91 6.11 6.20 -3.47
C LYS A 91 6.27 4.96 -4.36
N ARG A 92 6.30 3.77 -3.75
CA ARG A 92 6.43 2.50 -4.48
C ARG A 92 5.19 2.21 -5.34
N ALA A 93 3.98 2.51 -4.87
CA ALA A 93 2.74 2.35 -5.64
C ALA A 93 2.72 3.27 -6.87
N VAL A 94 3.07 4.55 -6.72
CA VAL A 94 3.17 5.50 -7.83
C VAL A 94 4.21 5.04 -8.86
N ASN A 95 5.39 4.61 -8.41
CA ASN A 95 6.39 4.07 -9.32
C ASN A 95 5.91 2.79 -10.04
N GLN A 96 5.19 1.90 -9.34
CA GLN A 96 4.63 0.69 -9.96
C GLN A 96 3.59 1.04 -11.03
N PHE A 97 2.70 2.01 -10.77
CA PHE A 97 1.76 2.53 -11.76
C PHE A 97 2.50 3.11 -12.97
N ASN A 98 3.45 4.01 -12.75
CA ASN A 98 4.23 4.64 -13.82
C ASN A 98 4.95 3.61 -14.71
N ARG A 99 5.52 2.55 -14.11
CA ARG A 99 6.16 1.48 -14.86
C ARG A 99 5.16 0.62 -15.63
N ALA A 100 4.02 0.29 -15.04
CA ALA A 100 2.96 -0.49 -15.69
C ALA A 100 2.34 0.27 -16.86
N TYR A 101 2.04 1.55 -16.66
CA TYR A 101 1.48 2.44 -17.68
C TYR A 101 2.42 2.57 -18.89
N ARG A 102 3.71 2.86 -18.68
CA ARG A 102 4.72 2.96 -19.77
C ARG A 102 4.94 1.65 -20.51
N ARG A 103 4.67 0.51 -19.88
CA ARG A 103 4.81 -0.83 -20.48
C ARG A 103 3.51 -1.35 -21.08
N HIS A 104 2.42 -0.58 -20.99
CA HIS A 104 1.08 -1.02 -21.38
C HIS A 104 0.65 -2.32 -20.67
N ASP A 105 1.09 -2.53 -19.42
CA ASP A 105 0.68 -3.67 -18.60
C ASP A 105 -0.65 -3.37 -17.91
N LYS A 106 -1.75 -3.68 -18.61
CA LYS A 106 -3.12 -3.40 -18.15
C LYS A 106 -3.46 -4.10 -16.84
N VAL A 107 -3.00 -5.35 -16.67
CA VAL A 107 -3.35 -6.15 -15.48
C VAL A 107 -2.73 -5.51 -14.24
N VAL A 108 -1.44 -5.17 -14.30
CA VAL A 108 -0.77 -4.50 -13.19
C VAL A 108 -1.32 -3.09 -13.00
N CYS A 109 -1.55 -2.33 -14.08
CA CYS A 109 -2.12 -0.98 -13.99
C CYS A 109 -3.46 -0.99 -13.25
N ASN A 110 -4.40 -1.85 -13.65
CA ASN A 110 -5.70 -2.01 -12.99
C ASN A 110 -5.56 -2.45 -11.51
N GLY A 111 -4.58 -3.29 -11.19
CA GLY A 111 -4.27 -3.65 -9.81
C GLY A 111 -3.82 -2.44 -8.99
N VAL A 112 -2.86 -1.65 -9.50
CA VAL A 112 -2.29 -0.52 -8.76
C VAL A 112 -3.29 0.62 -8.62
N VAL A 113 -4.11 0.93 -9.63
CA VAL A 113 -5.13 2.00 -9.47
C VAL A 113 -6.14 1.66 -8.38
N LYS A 114 -6.51 0.39 -8.19
CA LYS A 114 -7.36 -0.04 -7.06
C LYS A 114 -6.68 0.18 -5.72
N LEU A 115 -5.37 -0.05 -5.62
CA LEU A 115 -4.60 0.27 -4.43
C LEU A 115 -4.60 1.79 -4.17
N ILE A 116 -4.25 2.59 -5.18
CA ILE A 116 -4.22 4.06 -5.05
C ILE A 116 -5.61 4.58 -4.65
N ALA A 117 -6.69 4.07 -5.23
CA ALA A 117 -8.05 4.45 -4.87
C ALA A 117 -8.35 4.16 -3.38
N ALA A 118 -7.92 2.99 -2.89
CA ALA A 118 -8.07 2.64 -1.48
C ALA A 118 -7.23 3.52 -0.55
N LEU A 119 -6.03 3.95 -0.97
CA LEU A 119 -5.18 4.88 -0.21
C LEU A 119 -5.81 6.28 -0.14
N VAL A 120 -6.39 6.77 -1.25
CA VAL A 120 -7.12 8.05 -1.29
C VAL A 120 -8.33 8.00 -0.36
N ASN A 121 -9.09 6.91 -0.40
CA ASN A 121 -10.26 6.75 0.47
C ASN A 121 -9.91 6.79 1.96
N GLN A 122 -8.77 6.21 2.34
CA GLN A 122 -8.27 6.19 3.72
C GLN A 122 -7.43 7.44 4.08
N GLN A 123 -7.45 8.50 3.26
CA GLN A 123 -6.70 9.74 3.46
C GLN A 123 -5.18 9.55 3.66
N LEU A 124 -4.63 8.45 3.14
CA LEU A 124 -3.19 8.17 3.17
C LEU A 124 -2.44 8.95 2.10
N VAL A 125 -3.11 9.32 1.02
CA VAL A 125 -2.53 10.13 -0.06
C VAL A 125 -3.50 11.22 -0.47
N HIS A 126 -2.96 12.40 -0.72
CA HIS A 126 -3.74 13.57 -1.12
C HIS A 126 -4.46 13.29 -2.45
N GLU A 127 -5.71 13.73 -2.56
CA GLU A 127 -6.55 13.55 -3.75
C GLU A 127 -5.95 14.11 -5.05
N LEU A 128 -4.97 15.02 -4.97
CA LEU A 128 -4.26 15.53 -6.14
C LEU A 128 -3.64 14.39 -6.98
N LEU A 129 -3.15 13.33 -6.34
CA LEU A 129 -2.63 12.16 -7.04
C LEU A 129 -3.73 11.47 -7.87
N ALA A 130 -4.93 11.33 -7.30
CA ALA A 130 -6.08 10.74 -8.01
C ALA A 130 -6.51 11.59 -9.21
N LEU A 131 -6.47 12.91 -9.07
CA LEU A 131 -6.78 13.83 -10.17
C LEU A 131 -5.73 13.76 -11.27
N GLN A 132 -4.44 13.75 -10.93
CA GLN A 132 -3.34 13.58 -11.89
C GLN A 132 -3.48 12.26 -12.66
N LEU A 133 -3.83 11.17 -11.98
CA LEU A 133 -4.04 9.87 -12.59
C LEU A 133 -5.20 9.88 -13.59
N CYS A 134 -6.33 10.49 -13.22
CA CYS A 134 -7.46 10.65 -14.14
C CYS A 134 -7.10 11.49 -15.37
N ILE A 135 -6.36 12.59 -15.18
CA ILE A 135 -5.93 13.48 -16.27
C ILE A 135 -5.03 12.71 -17.25
N LEU A 136 -4.01 12.02 -16.74
CA LEU A 136 -3.07 11.23 -17.56
C LEU A 136 -3.80 10.18 -18.41
N LEU A 137 -4.73 9.44 -17.81
CA LEU A 137 -5.45 8.37 -18.52
C LEU A 137 -6.47 8.90 -19.55
N LEU A 138 -6.98 10.13 -19.36
CA LEU A 138 -7.97 10.77 -20.25
C LEU A 138 -7.37 11.77 -21.25
N GLU A 139 -6.07 12.02 -21.19
CA GLU A 139 -5.36 12.91 -22.11
C GLU A 139 -5.49 12.38 -23.55
N THR A 140 -5.05 11.14 -23.77
CA THR A 140 -5.25 10.39 -25.02
C THR A 140 -6.13 9.17 -24.75
N PRO A 141 -7.46 9.31 -24.83
CA PRO A 141 -8.39 8.25 -24.43
C PRO A 141 -8.28 7.05 -25.37
N THR A 142 -8.12 5.88 -24.78
CA THR A 142 -8.18 4.57 -25.43
C THR A 142 -9.21 3.71 -24.69
N ASP A 143 -9.69 2.62 -25.30
CA ASP A 143 -10.62 1.72 -24.64
C ASP A 143 -10.09 1.23 -23.28
N ASP A 144 -8.79 0.95 -23.20
CA ASP A 144 -8.11 0.51 -21.99
C ASP A 144 -7.95 1.63 -20.96
N SER A 145 -7.51 2.82 -21.37
CA SER A 145 -7.31 3.92 -20.42
C SER A 145 -8.63 4.42 -19.82
N VAL A 146 -9.70 4.44 -20.63
CA VAL A 146 -11.04 4.79 -20.17
C VAL A 146 -11.60 3.71 -19.23
N GLU A 147 -11.39 2.43 -19.52
CA GLU A 147 -11.76 1.34 -18.60
C GLU A 147 -11.07 1.47 -17.23
N THR A 148 -9.76 1.74 -17.23
CA THR A 148 -8.99 1.96 -16.01
C THR A 148 -9.51 3.17 -15.23
N VAL A 149 -9.83 4.28 -15.90
CA VAL A 149 -10.43 5.46 -15.25
C VAL A 149 -11.79 5.14 -14.66
N VAL A 150 -12.65 4.44 -15.39
CA VAL A 150 -13.98 4.07 -14.88
C VAL A 150 -13.84 3.23 -13.62
N THR A 151 -12.94 2.24 -13.63
CA THR A 151 -12.64 1.42 -12.45
C THR A 151 -12.14 2.27 -11.29
N PHE A 152 -11.18 3.16 -11.55
CA PHE A 152 -10.57 4.01 -10.53
C PHE A 152 -11.58 4.96 -9.87
N VAL A 153 -12.35 5.70 -10.69
CA VAL A 153 -13.38 6.64 -10.21
C VAL A 153 -14.54 5.91 -9.53
N THR A 154 -14.84 4.66 -9.91
CA THR A 154 -15.83 3.84 -9.20
C THR A 154 -15.38 3.57 -7.76
N GLU A 155 -14.09 3.30 -7.54
CA GLU A 155 -13.54 2.94 -6.22
C GLU A 155 -13.31 4.15 -5.30
N CYS A 156 -12.85 5.30 -5.83
CA CYS A 156 -12.55 6.50 -5.02
C CYS A 156 -13.44 7.72 -5.29
N GLY A 157 -14.45 7.60 -6.15
CA GLY A 157 -15.30 8.71 -6.54
C GLY A 157 -16.13 9.29 -5.39
N ALA A 158 -16.48 8.46 -4.39
CA ALA A 158 -17.13 8.93 -3.16
C ALA A 158 -16.25 9.92 -2.39
N ALA A 159 -14.98 9.57 -2.17
CA ALA A 159 -14.02 10.44 -1.50
C ALA A 159 -13.81 11.74 -2.29
N LEU A 160 -13.60 11.63 -3.61
CA LEU A 160 -13.43 12.80 -4.49
C LEU A 160 -14.65 13.71 -4.54
N ALA A 161 -15.87 13.15 -4.42
CA ALA A 161 -17.10 13.94 -4.39
C ALA A 161 -17.21 14.80 -3.13
N GLU A 162 -16.61 14.36 -2.03
CA GLU A 162 -16.58 15.08 -0.76
C GLU A 162 -15.48 16.14 -0.74
N VAL A 163 -14.24 15.76 -1.06
CA VAL A 163 -13.07 16.66 -0.93
C VAL A 163 -12.89 17.60 -2.11
N SER A 164 -13.20 17.16 -3.33
CA SER A 164 -12.90 17.89 -4.58
C SER A 164 -14.02 17.74 -5.64
N PRO A 165 -15.27 18.14 -5.32
CA PRO A 165 -16.42 17.94 -6.22
C PRO A 165 -16.27 18.62 -7.58
N GLN A 166 -15.60 19.78 -7.63
CA GLN A 166 -15.37 20.49 -8.90
C GLN A 166 -14.43 19.72 -9.82
N ALA A 167 -13.35 19.15 -9.28
CA ALA A 167 -12.42 18.36 -10.06
C ALA A 167 -13.05 17.05 -10.55
N LEU A 168 -13.83 16.38 -9.68
CA LEU A 168 -14.62 15.22 -10.09
C LEU A 168 -15.61 15.57 -11.22
N ASN A 169 -16.27 16.72 -11.16
CA ASN A 169 -17.14 17.19 -12.23
C ASN A 169 -16.40 17.31 -13.57
N SER A 170 -15.19 17.86 -13.56
CA SER A 170 -14.35 17.97 -14.77
C SER A 170 -14.01 16.61 -15.38
N ILE A 171 -13.74 15.59 -14.56
CA ILE A 171 -13.50 14.21 -15.02
C ILE A 171 -14.74 13.67 -15.74
N PHE A 172 -15.93 13.84 -15.15
CA PHE A 172 -17.19 13.41 -15.78
C PHE A 172 -17.52 14.20 -17.05
N GLU A 173 -17.16 15.48 -17.15
CA GLU A 173 -17.33 16.24 -18.39
C GLU A 173 -16.42 15.71 -19.51
N ARG A 174 -15.18 15.35 -19.17
CA ARG A 174 -14.25 14.75 -20.12
C ARG A 174 -14.77 13.39 -20.61
N LEU A 175 -15.29 12.56 -19.72
CA LEU A 175 -15.92 11.28 -20.09
C LEU A 175 -17.14 11.47 -21.01
N ARG A 176 -17.96 12.52 -20.78
CA ARG A 176 -19.07 12.86 -21.68
C ARG A 176 -18.58 13.22 -23.08
N SER A 177 -17.52 14.03 -23.14
CA SER A 177 -16.92 14.46 -24.41
C SER A 177 -16.44 13.26 -25.21
N ILE A 178 -15.75 12.31 -24.56
CA ILE A 178 -15.30 11.06 -25.17
C ILE A 178 -16.48 10.22 -25.70
N LEU A 179 -17.58 10.14 -24.95
CA LEU A 179 -18.79 9.44 -25.38
C LEU A 179 -19.40 10.07 -26.65
N HIS A 180 -19.40 11.40 -26.75
CA HIS A 180 -19.90 12.12 -27.92
C HIS A 180 -18.98 12.05 -29.15
N GLU A 181 -17.66 12.01 -28.94
CA GLU A 181 -16.67 11.83 -30.01
C GLU A 181 -16.86 10.48 -30.73
N GLY A 182 -17.37 9.46 -30.02
CA GLY A 182 -17.74 8.18 -30.61
C GLY A 182 -16.56 7.31 -31.05
N ALA A 183 -15.35 7.64 -30.61
CA ALA A 183 -14.10 6.95 -30.99
C ALA A 183 -13.79 5.69 -30.15
N ILE A 184 -14.55 5.45 -29.08
CA ILE A 184 -14.40 4.30 -28.16
C ILE A 184 -15.38 3.17 -28.46
N ASP A 185 -15.00 1.94 -28.11
CA ASP A 185 -15.84 0.76 -28.33
C ASP A 185 -17.16 0.83 -27.53
N LYS A 186 -18.17 0.07 -27.98
CA LYS A 186 -19.49 0.06 -27.36
C LYS A 186 -19.48 -0.44 -25.90
N ARG A 187 -18.55 -1.32 -25.53
CA ARG A 187 -18.42 -1.87 -24.18
C ARG A 187 -17.94 -0.77 -23.21
N VAL A 188 -16.98 0.04 -23.63
CA VAL A 188 -16.45 1.18 -22.88
C VAL A 188 -17.50 2.26 -22.72
N GLN A 189 -18.33 2.49 -23.73
CA GLN A 189 -19.50 3.37 -23.60
C GLN A 189 -20.45 2.90 -22.48
N TYR A 190 -20.78 1.60 -22.43
CA TYR A 190 -21.58 1.03 -21.34
C TYR A 190 -20.90 1.16 -19.97
N MET A 191 -19.57 1.07 -19.89
CA MET A 191 -18.84 1.28 -18.64
C MET A 191 -18.96 2.73 -18.15
N ILE A 192 -18.85 3.72 -19.05
CA ILE A 192 -19.07 5.13 -18.72
C ILE A 192 -20.51 5.35 -18.23
N GLU A 193 -21.51 4.79 -18.93
CA GLU A 193 -22.91 4.88 -18.51
C GLU A 193 -23.14 4.26 -17.12
N GLY A 194 -22.51 3.12 -16.84
CA GLY A 194 -22.51 2.48 -15.54
C GLY A 194 -21.93 3.39 -14.45
N LEU A 195 -20.81 4.07 -14.73
CA LEU A 195 -20.23 5.05 -13.80
C LEU A 195 -21.16 6.25 -13.54
N TYR A 196 -21.88 6.73 -14.56
CA TYR A 196 -22.90 7.76 -14.35
C TYR A 196 -24.05 7.29 -13.45
N ALA A 197 -24.44 6.02 -13.54
CA ALA A 197 -25.44 5.43 -12.64
C ALA A 197 -24.92 5.39 -11.19
N VAL A 198 -23.66 4.98 -10.98
CA VAL A 198 -22.99 5.01 -9.66
C VAL A 198 -22.93 6.43 -9.11
N ARG A 199 -22.59 7.42 -9.94
CA ARG A 199 -22.61 8.82 -9.53
C ARG A 199 -24.01 9.30 -9.14
N LYS A 200 -25.04 8.90 -9.90
CA LYS A 200 -26.44 9.29 -9.65
C LYS A 200 -26.97 8.72 -8.32
N SER A 201 -26.48 7.55 -7.91
CA SER A 201 -26.75 6.99 -6.59
C SER A 201 -25.80 7.52 -5.49
N ASN A 202 -25.04 8.59 -5.78
CA ASN A 202 -24.05 9.17 -4.87
C ASN A 202 -23.05 8.12 -4.32
N PHE A 203 -22.63 7.18 -5.17
CA PHE A 203 -21.69 6.12 -4.79
C PHE A 203 -22.16 5.26 -3.62
N ALA A 204 -23.48 5.07 -3.42
CA ALA A 204 -24.02 4.33 -2.29
C ALA A 204 -23.43 2.90 -2.14
N ASP A 205 -23.17 2.21 -3.25
CA ASP A 205 -22.57 0.87 -3.26
C ASP A 205 -21.03 0.88 -3.16
N TYR A 206 -20.43 2.08 -3.28
CA TYR A 206 -18.98 2.31 -3.27
C TYR A 206 -18.63 3.43 -2.28
N PRO A 207 -18.96 3.27 -0.98
CA PRO A 207 -18.58 4.24 0.03
C PRO A 207 -17.04 4.34 0.09
N ALA A 208 -16.54 5.54 0.41
CA ALA A 208 -15.10 5.80 0.50
C ALA A 208 -14.45 4.84 1.51
N VAL A 209 -14.87 4.91 2.77
CA VAL A 209 -14.43 4.02 3.84
C VAL A 209 -15.61 3.19 4.31
N LEU A 210 -15.40 1.88 4.47
CA LEU A 210 -16.38 1.00 5.08
C LEU A 210 -16.33 1.19 6.60
N PRO A 211 -17.46 1.21 7.33
CA PRO A 211 -17.47 1.43 8.78
C PRO A 211 -16.56 0.47 9.56
N GLU A 212 -16.41 -0.77 9.09
CA GLU A 212 -15.57 -1.78 9.74
C GLU A 212 -14.06 -1.57 9.49
N LEU A 213 -13.71 -0.73 8.52
CA LEU A 213 -12.34 -0.37 8.13
C LEU A 213 -11.99 1.08 8.52
N ASP A 214 -12.91 1.78 9.18
CA ASP A 214 -12.70 3.11 9.73
C ASP A 214 -12.07 2.98 11.12
N LEU A 215 -10.75 2.84 11.13
CA LEU A 215 -9.97 2.48 12.32
C LEU A 215 -9.15 3.64 12.89
N VAL A 216 -9.13 4.78 12.20
CA VAL A 216 -8.28 5.93 12.51
C VAL A 216 -9.14 7.18 12.51
N GLU A 217 -9.17 7.86 13.66
CA GLU A 217 -9.86 9.14 13.81
C GLU A 217 -9.29 10.19 12.86
N ALA A 218 -10.14 11.06 12.32
CA ALA A 218 -9.76 12.02 11.29
C ALA A 218 -8.59 12.94 11.70
N GLU A 219 -8.49 13.28 12.99
CA GLU A 219 -7.44 14.14 13.55
C GLU A 219 -6.07 13.45 13.63
N GLU A 220 -6.03 12.11 13.61
CA GLU A 220 -4.80 11.31 13.64
C GLU A 220 -4.34 10.88 12.24
N GLN A 221 -5.12 11.16 11.20
CA GLN A 221 -4.77 10.81 9.84
C GLN A 221 -3.59 11.64 9.35
N ILE A 222 -2.64 10.97 8.70
CA ILE A 222 -1.46 11.61 8.11
C ILE A 222 -1.49 11.35 6.61
N THR A 223 -1.70 12.42 5.85
CA THR A 223 -1.82 12.37 4.40
C THR A 223 -0.50 12.71 3.72
N HIS A 224 -0.07 11.85 2.80
CA HIS A 224 1.15 12.05 2.03
C HIS A 224 0.87 12.75 0.71
N GLU A 225 1.74 13.68 0.34
CA GLU A 225 1.76 14.27 -1.01
C GLU A 225 2.68 13.43 -1.90
N ALA A 226 2.22 13.10 -3.10
CA ALA A 226 3.02 12.43 -4.12
C ALA A 226 2.52 12.85 -5.50
N SER A 227 3.44 12.93 -6.46
CA SER A 227 3.11 13.24 -7.85
C SER A 227 3.55 12.14 -8.82
N LEU A 228 2.81 11.97 -9.91
CA LEU A 228 3.16 11.04 -10.99
C LEU A 228 4.47 11.40 -11.70
N ASP A 229 4.84 12.68 -11.73
CA ASP A 229 6.00 13.19 -12.46
C ASP A 229 7.26 13.34 -11.60
N GLU A 230 7.15 13.09 -10.30
CA GLU A 230 8.24 13.25 -9.35
C GLU A 230 9.26 12.10 -9.42
N GLN A 231 10.53 12.42 -9.19
CA GLN A 231 11.56 11.41 -8.94
C GLN A 231 11.46 10.93 -7.48
N LEU A 232 10.88 9.75 -7.31
CA LEU A 232 10.61 9.17 -6.00
C LEU A 232 11.82 8.38 -5.49
N ASP A 233 12.23 8.61 -4.23
CA ASP A 233 13.13 7.70 -3.52
C ASP A 233 12.35 6.45 -3.08
N LEU A 234 12.73 5.31 -3.63
CA LEU A 234 12.07 4.03 -3.39
C LEU A 234 12.74 3.21 -2.28
N GLU A 235 13.86 3.71 -1.75
CA GLU A 235 14.65 3.03 -0.72
C GLU A 235 14.97 1.57 -1.10
N GLU A 236 15.37 1.33 -2.35
CA GLU A 236 15.63 -0.03 -2.87
C GLU A 236 16.78 -0.74 -2.14
N THR A 237 17.67 0.00 -1.48
CA THR A 237 18.74 -0.59 -0.67
C THR A 237 18.20 -1.37 0.53
N LEU A 238 17.07 -0.94 1.09
CA LEU A 238 16.40 -1.62 2.21
C LEU A 238 15.76 -2.95 1.80
N ASP A 239 15.70 -3.24 0.50
CA ASP A 239 15.17 -4.50 0.01
C ASP A 239 16.12 -5.69 0.23
N TYR A 240 17.37 -5.42 0.63
CA TYR A 240 18.42 -6.39 0.88
C TYR A 240 18.94 -6.25 2.31
N PHE A 241 19.42 -7.34 2.89
CA PHE A 241 20.04 -7.29 4.21
C PHE A 241 21.35 -6.51 4.14
N THR A 242 21.43 -5.44 4.91
CA THR A 242 22.64 -4.63 5.09
C THR A 242 23.09 -4.72 6.54
N PHE A 243 24.41 -4.81 6.74
CA PHE A 243 24.98 -4.75 8.08
C PHE A 243 24.70 -3.37 8.69
N ASP A 244 24.13 -3.35 9.90
CA ASP A 244 23.84 -2.16 10.68
C ASP A 244 24.82 -2.08 11.85
N PRO A 245 25.79 -1.14 11.84
CA PRO A 245 26.73 -0.99 12.95
C PRO A 245 26.06 -0.55 14.25
N ASP A 246 24.89 0.08 14.17
CA ASP A 246 24.11 0.60 15.30
C ASP A 246 22.93 -0.30 15.66
N PHE A 247 22.93 -1.57 15.21
CA PHE A 247 21.85 -2.56 15.39
C PHE A 247 21.30 -2.57 16.82
N GLU A 248 22.16 -2.70 17.83
CA GLU A 248 21.73 -2.84 19.23
C GLU A 248 21.03 -1.57 19.72
N ALA A 249 21.55 -0.40 19.34
CA ALA A 249 20.95 0.89 19.68
C ALA A 249 19.61 1.10 18.98
N ASN A 250 19.51 0.70 17.70
CA ASN A 250 18.29 0.80 16.90
C ASN A 250 17.18 -0.16 17.39
N GLU A 251 17.53 -1.40 17.75
CA GLU A 251 16.57 -2.34 18.36
C GLU A 251 16.10 -1.84 19.72
N ALA A 252 17.01 -1.37 20.58
CA ALA A 252 16.64 -0.78 21.86
C ALA A 252 15.75 0.47 21.70
N ALA A 253 15.96 1.27 20.65
CA ALA A 253 15.10 2.40 20.33
C ALA A 253 13.70 1.95 19.92
N TYR A 254 13.59 0.94 19.07
CA TYR A 254 12.30 0.40 18.65
C TYR A 254 11.51 -0.19 19.84
N VAL A 255 12.18 -0.91 20.76
CA VAL A 255 11.53 -1.43 21.98
C VAL A 255 10.89 -0.31 22.80
N ARG A 256 11.54 0.86 22.91
CA ARG A 256 10.94 2.02 23.61
C ARG A 256 9.70 2.54 22.89
N VAL A 257 9.76 2.67 21.56
CA VAL A 257 8.62 3.10 20.75
C VAL A 257 7.46 2.10 20.82
N ARG A 258 7.77 0.79 20.75
CA ARG A 258 6.78 -0.29 20.91
C ARG A 258 6.05 -0.18 22.25
N ARG A 259 6.78 0.03 23.35
CA ARG A 259 6.22 0.18 24.69
C ARG A 259 5.31 1.41 24.80
N GLU A 260 5.68 2.51 24.16
CA GLU A 260 4.84 3.72 24.10
C GLU A 260 3.53 3.47 23.34
N ILE A 261 3.57 2.68 22.26
CA ILE A 261 2.40 2.42 21.42
C ILE A 261 1.48 1.34 22.02
N LEU A 262 2.03 0.23 22.50
CA LEU A 262 1.26 -0.94 22.95
C LEU A 262 1.08 -1.02 24.47
N GLY A 263 1.85 -0.26 25.25
CA GLY A 263 1.90 -0.38 26.70
C GLY A 263 2.81 -1.52 27.21
N ASP A 264 3.07 -1.50 28.51
CA ASP A 264 3.97 -2.45 29.20
C ASP A 264 3.44 -3.90 29.24
N ASP A 265 2.14 -4.12 29.04
CA ASP A 265 1.53 -5.47 29.04
C ASP A 265 1.88 -6.30 27.79
N SER A 266 2.65 -5.74 26.84
CA SER A 266 3.07 -6.44 25.62
C SER A 266 4.33 -7.31 25.80
N ASP A 267 5.05 -7.16 26.94
CA ASP A 267 6.30 -7.87 27.23
C ASP A 267 6.08 -9.19 28.01
N SER A 268 4.85 -9.53 28.44
CA SER A 268 4.54 -10.71 29.26
C SER A 268 4.36 -12.03 28.50
N GLU A 269 4.42 -12.01 27.16
CA GLU A 269 4.32 -13.20 26.29
C GLU A 269 5.68 -13.55 25.64
N SER A 270 6.77 -13.03 26.18
CA SER A 270 8.14 -13.45 25.85
C SER A 270 8.90 -13.71 27.15
N GLY A 271 8.36 -14.62 27.95
CA GLY A 271 9.17 -15.36 28.91
C GLY A 271 10.04 -16.33 28.11
N ASP A 272 11.33 -16.04 28.06
CA ASP A 272 12.35 -17.06 27.82
C ASP A 272 12.15 -18.14 28.90
N ASP A 273 11.58 -19.28 28.50
CA ASP A 273 11.82 -20.55 29.16
C ASP A 273 13.27 -20.96 28.82
N ASP A 274 14.23 -20.30 29.47
CA ASP A 274 15.59 -20.83 29.66
C ASP A 274 15.59 -21.56 31.02
N ASP A 275 14.88 -22.69 31.06
CA ASP A 275 15.09 -23.77 32.03
C ASP A 275 15.46 -25.02 31.21
N ASP A 276 16.74 -25.34 31.16
CA ASP A 276 17.18 -26.73 31.34
C ASP A 276 18.58 -26.72 31.99
N ASP A 277 18.52 -27.05 33.28
CA ASP A 277 19.59 -27.49 34.16
C ASP A 277 20.55 -28.48 33.50
N ASP A 278 21.82 -28.39 33.89
CA ASP A 278 22.58 -29.60 34.20
C ASP A 278 23.44 -29.29 35.43
N ASP A 279 22.92 -29.76 36.57
CA ASP A 279 23.57 -29.85 37.87
C ASP A 279 24.88 -30.65 37.78
N ASP A 280 25.84 -30.22 38.59
CA ASP A 280 27.04 -30.96 38.99
C ASP A 280 26.69 -32.35 39.57
N ASP A 281 27.48 -33.39 39.23
CA ASP A 281 27.74 -34.50 40.16
C ASP A 281 29.07 -35.23 39.84
N ASP A 282 29.78 -35.57 40.91
CA ASP A 282 31.01 -36.38 41.03
C ASP A 282 30.95 -37.79 40.38
#